data_AF-U3AE49-F1
#
_entry.id   AF-U3AE49-F1
#
_cell.length_a   1.000
_cell.length_b   1.000
_cell.length_c   1.000
_cell.angle_alpha   90.00
_cell.angle_beta   90.00
_cell.angle_gamma   90.00
#
_symmetry.space_group_name_H-M   'P 1'
#
loop_
_entity.id
_entity.type
_entity.pdbx_description
1 polymer ?
#
loop_
_entity_poly.entity_id
_entity_poly.type
_entity_poly.pdbx_seq_one_letter_code
_entity_poly.pdbx_strand_id
1 'polypeptide(L)' 'MIVVDIPCPNCGRADAVEKRGLGTYRCRACDRAFDADAIRERERDS' A
#
# COMPACT_ATOMS: atom_id res chain seq x y z
N MET A 1 1.71 -2.70 14.76
CA MET A 1 2.08 -2.99 13.36
C MET A 1 0.78 -3.34 12.64
N ILE A 2 0.28 -2.47 11.77
CA ILE A 2 -1.03 -2.65 11.11
C ILE A 2 -0.76 -3.15 9.69
N VAL A 3 -1.30 -4.31 9.36
CA VAL A 3 -1.29 -4.87 8.01
C VAL A 3 -2.65 -4.60 7.39
N VAL A 4 -2.67 -4.07 6.18
CA VAL A 4 -3.86 -3.76 5.40
C VAL A 4 -3.80 -4.49 4.08
N ASP A 5 -4.92 -5.09 3.68
CA ASP A 5 -5.06 -5.79 2.41
C ASP A 5 -5.45 -4.77 1.33
N ILE A 6 -4.42 -4.20 0.68
CA ILE A 6 -4.59 -3.16 -0.34
C ILE A 6 -3.71 -3.52 -1.53
N PRO A 7 -4.19 -3.40 -2.78
CA PRO A 7 -3.35 -3.61 -3.96
C PRO A 7 -2.17 -2.65 -3.96
N CYS A 8 -0.95 -3.21 -3.96
CA CYS A 8 0.26 -2.41 -4.12
C CYS A 8 0.26 -1.75 -5.50
N PRO A 9 0.40 -0.42 -5.60
CA PRO A 9 0.38 0.29 -6.88
C PRO A 9 1.53 -0.09 -7.80
N ASN A 10 2.61 -0.67 -7.25
CA ASN A 10 3.82 -0.96 -7.99
C ASN A 10 3.85 -2.37 -8.60
N CYS A 11 3.31 -3.38 -7.92
CA CYS A 11 3.26 -4.76 -8.42
C CYS A 11 1.84 -5.31 -8.64
N GLY A 12 0.80 -4.56 -8.27
CA GLY A 12 -0.61 -4.95 -8.40
C GLY A 12 -1.06 -6.04 -7.43
N ARG A 13 -0.17 -6.59 -6.59
CA ARG A 13 -0.54 -7.61 -5.60
C ARG A 13 -1.20 -6.97 -4.38
N ALA A 14 -2.34 -7.51 -3.98
CA ALA A 14 -3.06 -7.13 -2.76
C ALA A 14 -2.47 -7.72 -1.48
N ASP A 15 -1.42 -8.54 -1.59
CA ASP A 15 -0.76 -9.17 -0.45
C ASP A 15 -0.27 -8.15 0.58
N ALA A 16 -1.02 -8.06 1.69
CA ALA A 16 -0.61 -7.58 3.01
C ALA A 16 0.39 -6.41 2.97
N VAL A 17 -0.11 -5.22 2.70
CA VAL A 17 0.67 -3.99 2.79
C VAL A 17 0.78 -3.57 4.25
N GLU A 18 2.00 -3.32 4.69
CA GLU A 18 2.32 -3.05 6.08
C GLU A 18 2.44 -1.54 6.32
N LYS A 19 1.60 -1.00 7.20
CA LYS A 19 1.66 0.41 7.59
C LYS A 19 2.78 0.62 8.60
N ARG A 20 3.84 1.30 8.17
CA ARG A 20 5.04 1.61 8.95
C ARG A 20 4.93 2.93 9.73
N GLY A 21 4.03 3.83 9.35
CA GLY A 21 3.88 5.13 10.01
C GLY A 21 2.66 5.94 9.54
N LEU A 22 2.65 7.24 9.88
CA LEU A 22 1.66 8.21 9.42
C LEU A 22 1.80 8.42 7.91
N GLY A 23 1.18 7.53 7.16
CA GLY A 23 1.10 7.63 5.71
C GLY A 23 2.11 6.78 4.94
N THR A 24 3.05 6.09 5.61
CA THR A 24 3.98 5.20 4.90
C THR A 24 3.51 3.75 4.96
N TYR A 25 3.49 3.12 3.79
CA TYR A 25 3.09 1.74 3.55
C TYR A 25 4.23 0.97 2.88
N ARG A 26 4.38 -0.32 3.19
CA ARG A 26 5.36 -1.20 2.57
C ARG A 26 4.70 -2.48 2.10
N CYS A 27 4.79 -2.78 0.81
CA CYS A 27 4.31 -4.04 0.27
C CYS A 27 5.24 -5.18 0.70
N ARG A 28 4.70 -6.26 1.25
CA ARG A 28 5.51 -7.44 1.60
C ARG A 28 5.89 -8.30 0.39
N ALA A 29 5.18 -8.19 -0.72
CA ALA A 29 5.45 -9.00 -1.90
C ALA A 29 6.61 -8.47 -2.76
N CYS A 30 6.67 -7.15 -3.00
CA CYS A 30 7.74 -6.53 -3.77
C CYS A 30 8.74 -5.72 -2.92
N ASP A 31 8.52 -5.69 -1.61
CA ASP A 31 9.35 -5.00 -0.61
C ASP A 31 9.48 -3.47 -0.80
N ARG A 32 8.69 -2.88 -1.72
CA ARG A 32 8.66 -1.43 -1.95
C ARG A 32 7.84 -0.70 -0.88
N ALA A 33 8.37 0.44 -0.46
CA ALA A 33 7.65 1.43 0.33
C ALA A 33 7.00 2.49 -0.58
N PHE A 34 5.83 2.98 -0.18
CA PHE A 34 5.06 4.02 -0.85
C PHE A 34 4.15 4.73 0.15
N ASP A 35 3.65 5.90 -0.22
CA ASP A 35 2.83 6.74 0.65
C ASP A 35 1.33 6.46 0.50
N ALA A 36 0.55 6.92 1.49
CA ALA A 36 -0.89 6.79 1.55
C ALA A 36 -1.59 7.46 0.38
N ASP A 37 -1.00 8.54 -0.15
CA ASP A 37 -1.53 9.25 -1.30
C ASP A 37 -1.59 8.33 -2.53
N ALA A 38 -0.57 7.49 -2.74
CA ALA A 38 -0.57 6.52 -3.84
C ALA A 38 -1.70 5.46 -3.73
N ILE A 39 -2.24 5.24 -2.54
CA ILE A 39 -3.45 4.42 -2.33
C ILE A 39 -4.72 5.26 -2.59
N ARG A 40 -4.80 6.46 -2.01
CA ARG A 40 -5.97 7.36 -2.11
C ARG A 40 -6.28 7.77 -3.55
N GLU A 41 -5.26 7.94 -4.38
CA GLU A 41 -5.43 8.24 -5.81
C GLU A 41 -6.18 7.13 -6.56
N ARG A 42 -6.03 5.87 -6.14
CA ARG A 42 -6.74 4.73 -6.75
C ARG A 42 -8.19 4.60 -6.28
N GLU A 43 -8.51 4.99 -5.04
CA GLU A 43 -9.90 4.94 -4.55
C GLU A 43 -10.79 6.02 -5.15
N ARG A 44 -10.21 7.13 -5.64
CA ARG A 44 -10.98 8.22 -6.26
C ARG A 44 -11.43 7.92 -7.69
N ASP A 45 -10.89 6.88 -8.32
CA ASP A 45 -11.19 6.48 -9.71
C ASP A 45 -12.19 5.30 -9.79
N SER A 46 -12.74 4.82 -8.66
CA SER A 46 -13.69 3.68 -8.62
C SER A 46 -15.15 4.05 -8.45
#